data_AF-A0A815MHA0-F1
#
_entry.id   AF-A0A815MHA0-F1
#
_cell.length_a   1.000
_cell.length_b   1.000
_cell.length_c   1.000
_cell.angle_alpha   90.00
_cell.angle_beta   90.00
_cell.angle_gamma   90.00
#
_symmetry.space_group_name_H-M   'P 1'
#
loop_
_entity.id
_entity.type
_entity.pdbx_description
1 polymer ?
#
loop_
_entity_poly.entity_id
_entity_poly.type
_entity_poly.pdbx_seq_one_letter_code
_entity_poly.pdbx_strand_id
1 'polypeptide(L)'
;MLTWGQKKIAMSFLCLLIRKNISILLSTIEISVDFLIYDNAELRQYSFKIITALCHLQKPDRIYVEKSVNEIIDNRNEKCEGGERDDNLWITFNNYQPSKSQNE
;
A
#
# COMPACT_ATOMS: atom_id res chain seq x y z
N MET A 1 4.35 -36.02 -3.65
CA MET A 1 3.24 -35.06 -3.79
C MET A 1 2.79 -34.67 -2.39
N LEU A 2 2.79 -33.39 -2.02
CA LEU A 2 2.41 -32.96 -0.67
C LEU A 2 0.91 -33.14 -0.44
N THR A 3 0.53 -33.63 0.74
CA THR A 3 -0.88 -33.72 1.14
C THR A 3 -1.45 -32.33 1.37
N TRP A 4 -2.78 -32.22 1.33
CA TRP A 4 -3.45 -30.94 1.58
C TRP A 4 -3.13 -30.37 2.97
N GLY A 5 -3.06 -31.22 4.00
CA GLY A 5 -2.67 -30.81 5.35
C GLY A 5 -1.25 -30.23 5.41
N GLN A 6 -0.31 -30.84 4.69
CA GLN A 6 1.06 -30.31 4.59
C GLN A 6 1.11 -28.96 3.88
N LYS A 7 0.33 -28.78 2.79
CA LYS A 7 0.23 -27.49 2.08
C LYS A 7 -0.29 -26.38 2.99
N LYS A 8 -1.31 -26.66 3.80
CA LYS A 8 -1.81 -25.67 4.78
C LYS A 8 -0.80 -25.26 5.82
N ILE A 9 -0.09 -26.23 6.40
CA ILE A 9 0.94 -25.95 7.42
C ILE A 9 2.02 -25.08 6.80
N ALA A 10 2.48 -25.41 5.60
CA ALA A 10 3.47 -24.62 4.87
C ALA A 10 2.99 -23.18 4.61
N MET A 11 1.77 -23.00 4.10
CA MET A 11 1.20 -21.67 3.83
C MET A 11 0.98 -20.85 5.11
N SER A 12 0.60 -21.50 6.20
CA SER A 12 0.45 -20.86 7.52
C SER A 12 1.81 -20.39 8.06
N PHE A 13 2.83 -21.23 7.94
CA PHE A 13 4.19 -20.87 8.33
C PHE A 13 4.72 -19.70 7.49
N LEU A 14 4.47 -19.72 6.17
CA LEU A 14 4.85 -18.64 5.27
C LEU A 14 4.21 -17.29 5.65
N CYS A 15 2.92 -17.29 6.01
CA CYS A 15 2.25 -16.10 6.54
C CYS A 15 2.96 -15.52 7.78
N LEU A 16 3.45 -16.39 8.67
CA LEU A 16 4.17 -15.97 9.88
C LEU A 16 5.53 -15.36 9.54
N LEU A 17 6.28 -15.95 8.61
CA LEU A 17 7.58 -15.43 8.18
C LEU A 17 7.45 -14.02 7.59
N ILE A 18 6.49 -13.82 6.69
CA ILE A 18 6.23 -12.52 6.07
C ILE A 18 5.82 -11.49 7.13
N ARG A 19 4.96 -11.88 8.08
CA ARG A 19 4.55 -10.99 9.19
C ARG A 19 5.73 -10.58 10.08
N LYS A 20 6.76 -11.43 10.19
CA LYS A 20 8.00 -11.13 10.92
C LYS A 20 9.02 -10.37 10.06
N ASN A 21 8.64 -9.94 8.86
CA ASN A 21 9.50 -9.28 7.87
C ASN A 21 10.76 -10.09 7.54
N ILE A 22 10.63 -11.43 7.54
CA ILE A 22 11.71 -12.33 7.16
C ILE A 22 11.69 -12.46 5.64
N SER A 23 12.84 -12.26 5.01
CA SER A 23 13.01 -12.43 3.57
C SER A 23 12.61 -13.84 3.14
N ILE A 24 11.82 -13.92 2.08
CA ILE A 24 11.41 -15.17 1.45
C ILE A 24 11.93 -15.24 0.01
N LEU A 25 12.16 -16.46 -0.47
CA LEU A 25 12.58 -16.70 -1.85
C LEU A 25 11.45 -16.32 -2.83
N LEU A 26 11.83 -15.82 -4.01
CA LEU A 26 10.89 -15.48 -5.08
C LEU A 26 10.02 -16.66 -5.50
N SER A 27 10.59 -17.86 -5.57
CA SER A 27 9.86 -19.10 -5.88
C SER A 27 8.69 -19.36 -4.92
N THR A 28 8.80 -18.92 -3.68
CA THR A 28 7.73 -19.03 -2.68
C THR A 28 6.57 -18.07 -2.98
N ILE A 29 6.86 -16.92 -3.59
CA ILE A 29 5.86 -15.96 -4.06
C ILE A 29 5.13 -16.54 -5.26
N GLU A 30 5.86 -17.10 -6.23
CA GLU A 30 5.28 -17.76 -7.41
C GLU A 30 4.30 -18.87 -7.01
N ILE A 31 4.71 -19.74 -6.09
CA ILE A 31 3.83 -20.79 -5.53
C ILE A 31 2.57 -20.19 -4.87
N SER A 32 2.71 -19.06 -4.17
CA SER A 32 1.58 -18.40 -3.53
C SER A 32 0.60 -17.83 -4.55
N VAL A 33 1.10 -17.31 -5.68
CA VAL A 33 0.29 -16.85 -6.81
C VAL A 33 -0.43 -18.01 -7.47
N ASP A 34 0.25 -19.14 -7.71
CA ASP A 34 -0.37 -20.34 -8.28
C ASP A 34 -1.53 -20.85 -7.41
N PHE A 35 -1.41 -20.72 -6.09
CA PHE A 35 -2.47 -21.11 -5.16
C PHE A 35 -3.70 -20.18 -5.16
N LEU A 36 -3.66 -18.99 -5.79
CA LEU A 36 -4.84 -18.13 -5.93
C LEU A 36 -5.93 -18.72 -6.83
N ILE A 37 -5.53 -19.48 -7.85
CA ILE A 37 -6.45 -20.14 -8.79
C ILE A 37 -6.75 -21.59 -8.39
N TYR A 38 -6.25 -22.04 -7.23
CA TYR A 38 -6.40 -23.41 -6.77
C TYR A 38 -7.83 -23.68 -6.26
N ASP A 39 -8.36 -24.88 -6.47
CA ASP A 39 -9.75 -25.22 -6.13
C ASP A 39 -10.08 -25.09 -4.64
N ASN A 40 -9.07 -25.20 -3.78
CA ASN A 40 -9.26 -25.11 -2.35
C ASN A 40 -9.35 -23.66 -1.84
N ALA A 41 -10.53 -23.28 -1.36
CA ALA A 41 -10.82 -21.93 -0.85
C ALA A 41 -9.89 -21.47 0.27
N GLU A 42 -9.46 -22.37 1.14
CA GLU A 42 -8.61 -22.02 2.29
C GLU A 42 -7.17 -21.71 1.85
N LEU A 43 -6.62 -22.49 0.92
CA LEU A 43 -5.32 -22.17 0.30
C LEU A 43 -5.38 -20.84 -0.46
N ARG A 44 -6.48 -20.55 -1.18
CA ARG A 44 -6.68 -19.24 -1.82
C ARG A 44 -6.65 -18.09 -0.81
N GLN A 45 -7.29 -18.26 0.35
CA GLN A 45 -7.28 -17.23 1.41
C GLN A 45 -5.87 -17.00 1.97
N TYR A 46 -5.08 -18.07 2.19
CA TYR A 46 -3.69 -17.92 2.61
C TYR A 46 -2.86 -17.19 1.55
N SER A 47 -2.97 -17.57 0.28
CA SER A 47 -2.30 -16.91 -0.84
C SER A 47 -2.62 -15.43 -0.92
N PHE A 48 -3.90 -15.06 -0.79
CA PHE A 48 -4.32 -13.67 -0.80
C PHE A 48 -3.65 -12.87 0.33
N LYS A 49 -3.59 -13.43 1.55
CA LYS A 49 -2.92 -12.81 2.71
C LYS A 49 -1.42 -12.63 2.47
N ILE A 50 -0.75 -13.66 1.94
CA ILE A 50 0.68 -13.64 1.60
C ILE A 50 0.97 -12.54 0.59
N ILE A 51 0.25 -12.51 -0.53
CA ILE A 51 0.46 -11.54 -1.61
C ILE A 51 0.19 -10.11 -1.12
N THR A 52 -0.90 -9.90 -0.40
CA THR A 52 -1.22 -8.58 0.17
C THR A 52 -0.13 -8.10 1.12
N ALA A 53 0.39 -8.98 1.97
CA ALA A 53 1.46 -8.62 2.89
C ALA A 53 2.76 -8.29 2.16
N LEU A 54 3.10 -9.05 1.10
CA LEU A 54 4.28 -8.78 0.28
C LEU A 54 4.17 -7.44 -0.46
N CYS A 55 3.00 -7.12 -1.02
CA CYS A 55 2.78 -5.82 -1.65
C CYS A 55 2.94 -4.66 -0.65
N HIS A 56 2.54 -4.84 0.61
CA HIS A 56 2.79 -3.83 1.64
C HIS A 56 4.26 -3.70 1.99
N LEU A 57 5.01 -4.81 2.07
CA LEU A 57 6.46 -4.79 2.35
C LEU A 57 7.27 -4.19 1.20
N GLN A 58 6.84 -4.40 -0.05
CA GLN A 58 7.49 -3.86 -1.24
C GLN A 58 7.01 -2.45 -1.59
N LYS A 59 6.06 -1.89 -0.84
CA LYS A 59 5.59 -0.53 -1.10
C LYS A 59 6.77 0.43 -0.93
N PRO A 60 7.16 1.18 -1.98
CA PRO A 60 8.25 2.14 -1.86
C PRO A 60 7.88 3.19 -0.82
N ASP A 61 8.90 3.68 -0.10
CA ASP A 61 8.72 4.75 0.87
C ASP A 61 8.10 5.97 0.18
N ARG A 62 7.08 6.54 0.83
CA ARG A 62 6.49 7.79 0.36
C ARG A 62 7.45 8.91 0.69
N ILE A 63 8.01 9.53 -0.34
CA ILE A 63 8.77 10.76 -0.19
C ILE A 63 7.74 11.89 -0.01
N TYR A 64 7.69 12.45 1.20
CA TYR A 64 6.93 13.66 1.45
C TYR A 64 7.85 14.85 1.20
N VAL A 65 7.39 15.76 0.34
CA VAL A 65 8.02 17.07 0.19
C VAL A 65 7.23 18.04 1.07
N GLU A 66 7.86 18.53 2.11
CA GLU A 66 7.29 19.61 2.92
C GLU A 66 7.27 20.87 2.05
N LYS A 67 6.07 21.39 1.81
CA LYS A 67 5.87 22.69 1.17
C LYS A 67 5.31 23.63 2.22
N SER A 68 5.91 24.81 2.34
CA SER A 68 5.33 25.80 3.23
C SER A 68 3.99 26.27 2.66
N VAL A 69 3.01 26.47 3.51
CA VAL A 69 1.70 27.00 3.10
C VAL A 69 1.85 28.39 2.42
N ASN A 70 2.95 29.11 2.70
CA ASN A 70 3.30 30.39 2.05
C ASN A 70 3.81 30.23 0.62
N GLU A 71 4.36 29.06 0.25
CA GLU A 71 4.70 28.75 -1.14
C GLU A 71 3.48 28.37 -1.98
N ILE A 72 2.36 28.05 -1.33
CA ILE A 72 1.14 27.57 -1.97
C ILE A 72 0.10 28.69 -2.07
N ILE A 73 0.14 29.68 -1.17
CA ILE A 73 -0.89 30.70 -1.04
C ILE A 73 -0.23 32.08 -0.91
N ASP A 74 -0.60 32.99 -1.81
CA ASP A 74 -0.07 34.37 -1.84
C ASP A 74 -0.65 35.28 -0.74
N ASN A 75 -1.80 34.93 -0.15
CA ASN A 75 -2.47 35.69 0.90
C ASN A 75 -2.93 34.78 2.04
N ARG A 76 -2.25 34.82 3.19
CA ARG A 76 -2.78 34.21 4.42
C ARG A 76 -3.77 35.14 5.10
N ASN A 77 -4.90 34.59 5.53
CA ASN A 77 -5.73 35.24 6.52
C ASN A 77 -4.99 35.20 7.88
N GLU A 78 -4.75 36.37 8.49
CA GLU A 78 -4.06 36.49 9.80
C GLU A 78 -4.88 35.89 10.96
N LYS A 79 -6.18 35.67 10.76
CA LYS A 79 -7.07 35.06 11.75
C LYS A 79 -7.31 33.59 11.41
N CYS A 80 -7.04 32.72 12.39
CA CYS A 80 -7.38 31.30 12.33
C CYS A 80 -8.90 31.11 12.46
N GLU A 81 -9.62 31.24 11.35
CA GLU A 81 -11.06 30.97 11.27
C GLU A 81 -11.29 29.54 10.77
N GLY A 82 -12.33 28.83 11.21
CA GLY A 82 -12.66 27.50 10.65
C GLY A 82 -13.50 27.62 9.37
N GLY A 83 -13.54 26.58 8.53
CA GLY A 83 -14.45 26.49 7.38
C GLY A 83 -13.77 26.63 6.01
N GLU A 84 -14.57 26.88 4.98
CA GLU A 84 -14.08 27.19 3.62
C GLU A 84 -13.48 28.59 3.60
N ARG A 85 -12.20 28.70 3.25
CA ARG A 85 -11.45 29.94 3.23
C ARG A 85 -10.67 30.01 1.93
N ASP A 86 -10.45 31.22 1.41
CA ASP A 86 -9.72 31.41 0.16
C ASP A 86 -8.33 30.74 0.17
N ASP A 87 -7.70 30.70 1.34
CA ASP A 87 -6.40 30.09 1.60
C ASP A 87 -6.44 28.54 1.65
N ASN A 88 -7.60 27.89 1.73
CA ASN A 88 -7.73 26.42 1.71
C ASN A 88 -8.51 25.88 0.51
N LEU A 89 -9.03 26.76 -0.35
CA LEU A 89 -9.75 26.36 -1.56
C LEU A 89 -8.92 25.48 -2.49
N TRP A 90 -7.60 25.64 -2.54
CA TRP A 90 -6.70 24.83 -3.39
C TRP A 90 -6.68 23.32 -3.05
N ILE A 91 -7.14 22.93 -1.86
CA ILE A 91 -7.27 21.51 -1.44
C ILE A 91 -8.66 20.95 -1.82
N THR A 92 -9.64 21.82 -2.09
CA THR A 92 -10.99 21.37 -2.45
C THR A 92 -10.99 20.69 -3.82
N PHE A 93 -11.84 19.68 -3.97
CA PHE A 93 -11.88 18.84 -5.17
C PHE A 93 -12.04 19.62 -6.48
N ASN A 94 -12.76 20.75 -6.44
CA ASN A 94 -13.04 21.58 -7.62
C ASN A 94 -11.85 22.47 -8.05
N ASN A 95 -10.93 22.78 -7.13
CA ASN A 95 -9.80 23.67 -7.36
C ASN A 95 -8.44 22.97 -7.20
N TYR A 96 -8.44 21.67 -6.88
CA TYR A 96 -7.22 20.86 -6.79
C TYR A 96 -6.59 20.73 -8.16
N GLN A 97 -5.47 21.42 -8.37
CA GLN A 97 -4.59 21.18 -9.51
C GLN A 97 -3.49 20.21 -9.07
N PRO A 98 -3.52 18.93 -9.48
CA PRO A 98 -2.40 18.03 -9.22
C PRO A 98 -1.13 18.65 -9.79
N SER A 99 -0.04 18.59 -9.04
CA SER A 99 1.26 19.03 -9.53
C SER A 99 1.55 18.30 -10.84
N LYS A 100 1.84 19.04 -11.92
CA LYS A 100 2.37 18.45 -13.16
C LYS A 100 3.57 17.60 -12.75
N SER A 101 3.46 16.28 -12.90
CA SER A 101 4.56 15.36 -12.69
C SER A 101 5.74 15.87 -13.51
N GLN A 102 6.86 16.17 -12.85
CA GLN A 102 8.14 16.42 -13.48
C GLN A 102 8.61 15.10 -14.13
N ASN A 103 8.09 14.82 -15.31
CA ASN A 103 8.69 13.90 -16.26
C ASN A 103 9.20 14.77 -17.42
N GLU A 104 10.34 15.42 -17.19
CA GLU A 104 11.29 15.88 -18.20
C GLU A 104 12.63 15.23 -17.92
#